data_AF-A0A1R1MG58-F1
#
_entry.id   AF-A0A1R1MG58-F1
#
_cell.length_a   1.000
_cell.length_b   1.000
_cell.length_c   1.000
_cell.angle_alpha   90.00
_cell.angle_beta   90.00
_cell.angle_gamma   90.00
#
_symmetry.space_group_name_H-M   'P 1'
#
loop_
_entity.id
_entity.type
_entity.pdbx_description
1 polymer ?
#
loop_
_entity_poly.entity_id
_entity_poly.type
_entity_poly.pdbx_seq_one_letter_code
_entity_poly.pdbx_strand_id
1 'polypeptide(L)' 'MSSEVLEIVKLENGGIALRKVDDAEAEPMITVQFSSETTESLQDEHLGVAQAMIAAGVQLIVDARKRIADEDLEENPVIH' A
#
# COMPACT_ATOMS: atom_id res chain seq x y z
N MET A 1 -15.42 13.70 0.29
CA MET A 1 -14.21 12.84 0.28
C MET A 1 -14.16 12.12 1.61
N SER A 2 -14.58 10.86 1.68
CA SER A 2 -14.27 10.00 2.83
C SER A 2 -12.76 9.75 2.81
N SER A 3 -12.04 10.23 3.83
CA SER A 3 -10.62 9.89 3.97
C SER A 3 -10.54 8.44 4.41
N GLU A 4 -10.04 7.56 3.54
CA GLU A 4 -9.72 6.18 3.94
C GLU A 4 -8.50 6.22 4.86
N VAL A 5 -8.63 5.70 6.07
CA VAL A 5 -7.50 5.57 7.01
C VAL A 5 -6.92 4.18 6.86
N LEU A 6 -5.61 4.11 6.60
CA LEU A 6 -4.89 2.86 6.42
C LEU A 6 -4.02 2.57 7.66
N GLU A 7 -3.90 1.30 8.01
CA GLU A 7 -2.99 0.83 9.05
C GLU A 7 -2.04 -0.25 8.53
N ILE A 8 -0.84 -0.29 9.11
CA ILE A 8 0.15 -1.34 8.90
C ILE A 8 0.12 -2.27 10.11
N VAL A 9 -0.16 -3.55 9.88
CA VAL A 9 -0.28 -4.56 10.93
C VAL A 9 0.68 -5.72 10.71
N LYS A 10 1.15 -6.33 11.80
CA LYS A 10 1.90 -7.59 11.75
C LYS A 10 0.91 -8.75 11.79
N LEU A 11 1.04 -9.67 10.84
CA LEU A 11 0.23 -10.88 10.74
C LEU A 11 0.79 -11.98 11.66
N GLU A 12 -0.05 -12.96 11.99
CA GLU A 12 0.33 -14.10 12.83
C GLU A 12 1.47 -14.93 12.22
N ASN A 13 1.54 -15.00 10.89
CA ASN A 13 2.61 -15.67 10.15
C ASN A 13 3.92 -14.85 10.07
N GLY A 14 4.01 -13.73 10.79
CA GLY A 14 5.17 -12.83 10.78
C GLY A 14 5.24 -11.90 9.57
N GLY A 15 4.32 -12.02 8.62
CA GLY A 15 4.17 -11.08 7.51
C GLY A 15 3.65 -9.72 7.97
N ILE A 16 3.68 -8.75 7.07
CA ILE A 16 3.28 -7.37 7.34
C ILE A 16 2.24 -6.98 6.30
N ALA A 17 1.16 -6.35 6.72
CA ALA A 17 0.03 -6.05 5.86
C ALA A 17 -0.41 -4.59 5.97
N LEU A 18 -0.81 -3.99 4.84
CA LEU A 18 -1.50 -2.71 4.78
C LEU A 18 -2.99 -2.99 4.56
N ARG A 19 -3.85 -2.49 5.45
CA ARG A 19 -5.30 -2.64 5.34
C ARG A 19 -6.03 -1.39 5.79
N LYS A 20 -7.34 -1.35 5.58
CA LYS A 20 -8.18 -0.25 6.07
C LYS A 20 -8.49 -0.44 7.55
N VAL A 21 -8.55 0.68 8.29
CA VAL A 21 -8.88 0.67 9.72
C VAL A 21 -10.36 0.33 9.96
N ASP A 22 -11.23 0.70 9.03
CA ASP A 22 -12.68 0.53 9.14
C ASP A 22 -13.18 -0.89 8.78
N ASP A 23 -12.33 -1.71 8.16
CA ASP A 23 -12.66 -3.09 7.78
C ASP A 23 -11.44 -4.01 7.98
N ALA A 24 -11.27 -4.48 9.22
CA ALA A 24 -10.16 -5.33 9.61
C ALA A 24 -10.27 -6.78 9.07
N GLU A 25 -11.48 -7.20 8.67
CA GLU A 25 -11.78 -8.52 8.10
C GLU A 25 -11.61 -8.55 6.58
N ALA A 26 -11.53 -7.39 5.93
CA ALA A 26 -11.25 -7.30 4.50
C ALA A 26 -9.85 -7.84 4.15
N GLU A 27 -9.74 -8.33 2.91
CA GLU A 27 -8.46 -8.74 2.34
C GLU A 27 -7.47 -7.55 2.36
N PRO A 28 -6.24 -7.74 2.89
CA PRO A 28 -5.27 -6.66 2.93
C PRO A 28 -4.92 -6.17 1.53
N MET A 29 -4.74 -4.86 1.39
CA MET A 29 -4.40 -4.23 0.12
C MET A 29 -2.99 -4.63 -0.35
N ILE A 30 -2.06 -4.78 0.60
CA ILE A 30 -0.68 -5.17 0.36
C ILE A 30 -0.26 -6.12 1.47
N THR A 31 0.40 -7.22 1.12
CA THR A 31 1.10 -8.11 2.04
C THR A 31 2.57 -8.21 1.66
N VAL A 32 3.43 -8.11 2.66
CA VAL A 32 4.89 -8.24 2.54
C VAL A 32 5.33 -9.40 3.41
N GLN A 33 6.09 -10.32 2.80
CA GLN A 33 6.60 -11.49 3.48
C GLN A 33 8.08 -11.64 3.15
N PHE A 34 8.92 -11.57 4.18
CA PHE A 34 10.35 -11.82 4.03
C PHE A 34 10.63 -13.32 4.09
N SER A 35 11.64 -13.76 3.35
CA SER A 35 12.20 -15.09 3.56
C SER A 35 12.81 -15.20 4.95
N SER A 36 12.96 -16.42 5.46
CA SER A 36 13.66 -16.68 6.72
C SER A 36 15.09 -16.12 6.68
N GLU A 37 15.82 -16.36 5.59
CA GLU A 37 17.17 -15.84 5.37
C GLU A 37 17.23 -14.31 5.45
N THR A 38 16.29 -13.61 4.80
CA THR A 38 16.24 -12.15 4.84
C THR A 38 15.89 -11.64 6.25
N THR A 39 15.01 -12.35 6.95
CA THR A 39 14.62 -11.99 8.32
C THR A 39 15.78 -12.18 9.30
N GLU A 40 16.57 -13.24 9.15
CA GLU A 40 17.79 -13.46 9.94
C GLU A 40 18.87 -12.41 9.65
N SER A 41 19.02 -12.03 8.38
CA SER A 41 19.96 -10.99 7.94
C SER A 41 19.59 -9.60 8.44
N LEU A 42 18.30 -9.23 8.35
CA LEU A 42 17.78 -7.92 8.75
C LEU A 42 17.46 -7.83 10.25
N GLN A 43 17.37 -8.96 10.96
CA GLN A 43 17.00 -9.03 12.37
C GLN A 43 15.76 -8.16 12.65
N ASP A 44 15.79 -7.26 13.65
CA ASP A 44 14.66 -6.39 13.99
C ASP A 44 14.40 -5.29 12.94
N GLU A 45 15.30 -5.06 11.98
CA GLU A 45 15.16 -4.01 10.96
C GLU A 45 14.18 -4.36 9.84
N HIS A 46 13.83 -5.65 9.67
CA HIS A 46 12.89 -6.09 8.62
C HIS A 46 11.54 -5.33 8.65
N LEU A 47 11.07 -4.94 9.84
CA LEU A 47 9.84 -4.17 10.01
C LEU A 47 9.98 -2.76 9.41
N GLY A 48 11.10 -2.09 9.65
CA GLY A 48 11.39 -0.77 9.09
C GLY A 48 11.49 -0.80 7.56
N VAL A 49 12.12 -1.86 7.04
CA VAL A 49 12.20 -2.10 5.58
C VAL A 49 10.81 -2.26 4.98
N ALA A 50 9.94 -3.09 5.57
CA ALA A 50 8.57 -3.25 5.07
C ALA A 50 7.75 -1.97 5.15
N GLN A 51 7.87 -1.18 6.22
CA GLN A 51 7.20 0.12 6.32
C GLN A 51 7.64 1.06 5.19
N ALA A 52 8.93 1.13 4.90
CA ALA A 52 9.44 1.95 3.80
C ALA A 52 8.94 1.46 2.43
N MET A 53 8.92 0.14 2.20
CA MET A 53 8.38 -0.46 0.97
C MET A 53 6.90 -0.14 0.80
N ILE A 54 6.11 -0.28 1.86
CA ILE A 54 4.67 0.02 1.83
C ILE A 54 4.44 1.50 1.57
N ALA A 55 5.17 2.40 2.24
CA ALA A 55 5.04 3.85 2.03
C ALA A 55 5.34 4.23 0.56
N ALA A 56 6.40 3.66 -0.02
CA ALA A 56 6.73 3.85 -1.42
C ALA A 56 5.64 3.30 -2.35
N GLY A 57 5.11 2.10 -2.05
CA GLY A 57 4.02 1.49 -2.82
C GLY A 57 2.74 2.33 -2.80
N VAL A 58 2.37 2.87 -1.63
CA VAL A 58 1.20 3.75 -1.48
C VAL A 58 1.36 5.01 -2.33
N GLN A 59 2.54 5.64 -2.31
CA GLN A 59 2.80 6.81 -3.15
C GLN A 59 2.63 6.49 -4.63
N LEU A 60 3.16 5.36 -5.10
CA LEU A 60 3.00 4.92 -6.48
C LEU A 60 1.54 4.68 -6.87
N ILE A 61 0.72 4.13 -5.97
CA ILE A 61 -0.72 3.94 -6.18
C ILE A 61 -1.44 5.28 -6.31
N VAL A 62 -1.13 6.25 -5.43
CA VAL A 62 -1.70 7.60 -5.49
C VAL A 62 -1.34 8.27 -6.81
N ASP A 63 -0.07 8.21 -7.20
CA ASP A 63 0.40 8.81 -8.46
C ASP A 63 -0.23 8.13 -9.69
N ALA A 64 -0.39 6.81 -9.65
CA ALA A 64 -1.07 6.06 -10.71
C ALA A 64 -2.55 6.45 -10.84
N ARG A 65 -3.27 6.55 -9.72
CA ARG A 65 -4.68 7.00 -9.71
C ARG A 65 -4.82 8.42 -10.26
N LYS A 66 -3.88 9.31 -9.92
CA LYS A 66 -3.89 10.68 -10.43
C LYS A 66 -3.68 10.72 -11.94
N ARG A 67 -2.72 9.96 -12.49
CA ARG A 67 -2.52 9.88 -13.94
C ARG A 67 -3.76 9.39 -14.68
N ILE A 68 -4.41 8.34 -14.18
CA ILE A 68 -5.65 7.81 -14.78
C ILE A 68 -6.75 8.88 -14.76
N ALA A 69 -6.91 9.59 -13.64
CA ALA A 69 -7.92 10.65 -13.52
C ALA A 69 -7.62 11.86 -14.44
N ASP A 70 -6.35 12.19 -14.66
CA ASP A 70 -5.94 13.26 -15.56
C ASP A 70 -6.14 12.87 -17.04
N GLU A 71 -5.91 11.60 -17.41
CA GLU A 71 -6.15 11.06 -18.76
C GLU A 71 -7.65 11.06 -19.13
N ASP A 72 -8.54 10.68 -18.19
CA ASP A 72 -10.00 10.70 -18.40
C ASP A 72 -10.56 12.13 -18.67
N LEU A 73 -9.84 13.18 -18.28
CA LEU A 73 -10.25 14.57 -18.51
C LEU A 73 -9.90 15.09 -19.91
N GLU A 74 -8.95 14.47 -20.61
CA GLU A 74 -8.50 14.93 -21.93
C GLU A 74 -9.39 14.42 -23.09
N GLU A 75 -10.12 13.32 -22.92
CA GLU A 75 -10.92 12.71 -24.00
C GLU A 75 -12.25 13.43 -24.31
N ASN A 76 -12.64 14.48 -23.59
CA ASN A 76 -13.95 15.12 -23.76
C ASN A 76 -13.90 16.63 -24.06
N PRO A 77 -13.25 17.10 -25.15
CA PRO A 77 -13.37 18.49 -25.57
C PRO A 77 -14.78 18.73 -26.15
N VAL A 78 -15.63 19.42 -25.40
CA VAL A 78 -16.87 19.99 -25.94
C VAL A 78 -16.49 21.09 -26.92
N ILE A 79 -16.60 20.81 -28.22
CA ILE A 79 -16.47 21.82 -29.26
C ILE A 79 -17.74 22.68 -29.23
N HIS A 80 -17.57 23.96 -28.89
CA HIS A 80 -18.59 25.00 -29.02
C HIS A 80 -18.64 25.55 -30.45
#